data_AF-A0A9D1AWF8-F1
#
_entry.id   AF-A0A9D1AWF8-F1
#
_cell.length_a   1.000
_cell.length_b   1.000
_cell.length_c   1.000
_cell.angle_alpha   90.00
_cell.angle_beta   90.00
_cell.angle_gamma   90.00
#
_symmetry.space_group_name_H-M   'P 1'
#
loop_
_entity.id
_entity.type
_entity.pdbx_description
1 polymer ?
#
loop_
_entity_poly.entity_id
_entity_poly.type
_entity_poly.pdbx_seq_one_letter_code
_entity_poly.pdbx_strand_id
1 'polypeptide(L)'
;FTLLTNTGNKRRADAAVLFQDQMKQLGIEVNIQSLETNTFYERLRKHDFEAALGGWSAGLFVDPSGLWQCDTPESPKEFNFPQYCNQEVHDLIAKGLQTPNPKDSAPIWKDVQAKIYEDQPYLFLWWMDEIVAIHERFENTSINVLSPLDHLHEWEVPEDKVKYKKK
;
A
#
# COMPACT_ATOMS: atom_id res chain seq x y z
N PHE A 1 -15.12 -16.59 -9.22
CA PHE A 1 -13.88 -16.63 -8.43
C PHE A 1 -14.11 -15.98 -7.08
N THR A 2 -13.23 -16.24 -6.11
CA THR A 2 -13.28 -15.72 -4.75
C THR A 2 -12.35 -14.52 -4.63
N LEU A 3 -12.91 -13.38 -4.21
CA LEU A 3 -12.17 -12.17 -3.92
C LEU A 3 -11.91 -12.10 -2.40
N LEU A 4 -10.66 -12.30 -2.00
CA LEU A 4 -10.25 -12.13 -0.60
C LEU A 4 -10.11 -10.65 -0.25
N THR A 5 -10.51 -10.27 0.95
CA THR A 5 -10.15 -8.99 1.56
C THR A 5 -10.03 -9.13 3.08
N ASN A 6 -9.50 -8.13 3.77
CA ASN A 6 -9.37 -8.15 5.22
C ASN A 6 -10.55 -7.43 5.92
N THR A 7 -10.94 -7.97 7.06
CA THR A 7 -11.92 -7.38 7.97
C THR A 7 -11.41 -6.08 8.60
N GLY A 8 -12.34 -5.26 9.11
CA GLY A 8 -12.01 -3.99 9.78
C GLY A 8 -11.78 -2.79 8.85
N ASN A 9 -11.76 -2.99 7.52
CA ASN A 9 -11.63 -1.90 6.55
C ASN A 9 -12.93 -1.71 5.74
N LYS A 10 -13.78 -0.77 6.18
CA LYS A 10 -15.06 -0.47 5.51
C LYS A 10 -14.87 -0.04 4.05
N ARG A 11 -13.83 0.74 3.73
CA ARG A 11 -13.59 1.19 2.35
C ARG A 11 -13.33 0.01 1.41
N ARG A 12 -12.53 -0.97 1.84
CA ARG A 12 -12.29 -2.21 1.07
C ARG A 12 -13.56 -3.05 0.94
N ALA A 13 -14.36 -3.16 1.99
CA ALA A 13 -15.63 -3.87 1.94
C ALA A 13 -16.61 -3.25 0.92
N ASP A 14 -16.77 -1.93 0.96
CA ASP A 14 -17.65 -1.20 0.02
C ASP A 14 -17.15 -1.34 -1.43
N ALA A 15 -15.83 -1.23 -1.64
CA ALA A 15 -15.22 -1.42 -2.97
C ALA A 15 -15.37 -2.86 -3.50
N ALA A 16 -15.25 -3.88 -2.63
CA ALA A 16 -15.45 -5.27 -3.03
C ALA A 16 -16.89 -5.54 -3.50
N VAL A 17 -17.88 -4.97 -2.81
CA VAL A 17 -19.31 -5.08 -3.20
C VAL A 17 -19.55 -4.38 -4.54
N LEU A 18 -19.01 -3.17 -4.73
CA LEU A 18 -19.12 -2.45 -6.00
C LEU A 18 -18.48 -3.25 -7.15
N PHE A 19 -17.29 -3.80 -6.91
CA PHE A 19 -16.59 -4.64 -7.90
C PHE A 19 -17.39 -5.91 -8.23
N GLN A 20 -17.95 -6.59 -7.23
CA GLN A 20 -18.83 -7.74 -7.44
C GLN A 20 -20.05 -7.38 -8.31
N ASP A 21 -20.70 -6.24 -8.06
CA ASP A 21 -21.83 -5.79 -8.87
C ASP A 21 -21.43 -5.51 -10.32
N GLN A 22 -20.31 -4.80 -10.54
CA GLN A 22 -19.77 -4.52 -11.87
C GLN A 22 -19.41 -5.80 -12.63
N MET A 23 -18.77 -6.76 -11.97
CA MET A 23 -18.42 -8.06 -12.57
C MET A 23 -19.68 -8.87 -12.90
N LYS A 24 -20.71 -8.81 -12.07
CA LYS A 24 -21.99 -9.48 -12.33
C LYS A 24 -22.66 -8.95 -13.61
N GLN A 25 -22.58 -7.65 -13.88
CA GLN A 25 -23.09 -7.06 -15.13
C GLN A 25 -22.37 -7.61 -16.38
N LEU A 26 -21.13 -8.09 -16.22
CA LEU A 26 -20.34 -8.74 -17.27
C LEU A 26 -20.53 -10.27 -17.30
N GLY A 27 -21.41 -10.83 -16.46
CA GLY A 27 -21.64 -12.27 -16.37
C GLY A 27 -20.56 -13.03 -15.56
N ILE A 28 -19.75 -12.33 -14.78
CA ILE A 28 -18.68 -12.92 -13.96
C ILE A 28 -19.16 -13.05 -12.52
N GLU A 29 -19.14 -14.27 -11.99
CA GLU A 29 -19.49 -14.55 -10.60
C GLU A 29 -18.29 -14.29 -9.67
N VAL A 30 -18.47 -13.40 -8.69
CA VAL A 30 -17.47 -13.06 -7.67
C VAL A 30 -18.02 -13.39 -6.29
N ASN A 31 -17.28 -14.15 -5.50
CA ASN A 31 -17.58 -14.49 -4.11
C ASN A 31 -16.66 -13.71 -3.18
N ILE A 32 -17.19 -12.74 -2.44
CA ILE A 32 -16.37 -11.93 -1.52
C ILE A 32 -16.15 -12.72 -0.23
N GLN A 33 -14.89 -12.90 0.16
CA GLN A 33 -14.51 -13.53 1.43
C GLN A 33 -13.66 -12.57 2.26
N SER A 34 -14.19 -12.12 3.39
CA SER A 34 -13.45 -11.30 4.34
C SER A 34 -12.77 -12.18 5.39
N LEU A 35 -11.47 -11.95 5.61
CA LEU A 35 -10.64 -12.70 6.55
C LEU A 35 -10.12 -11.78 7.67
N GLU A 36 -9.75 -12.36 8.81
CA GLU A 36 -8.90 -11.66 9.78
C GLU A 36 -7.58 -11.23 9.10
N THR A 37 -7.05 -10.07 9.47
CA THR A 37 -5.94 -9.42 8.75
C THR A 37 -4.69 -10.30 8.67
N ASN A 38 -4.29 -10.98 9.76
CA ASN A 38 -3.13 -11.87 9.72
C ASN A 38 -3.39 -13.08 8.82
N THR A 39 -4.57 -13.70 8.93
CA THR A 39 -4.95 -14.80 8.03
C THR A 39 -4.97 -14.38 6.57
N PHE A 40 -5.46 -13.17 6.26
CA PHE A 40 -5.46 -12.61 4.90
C PHE A 40 -4.04 -12.54 4.35
N TYR A 41 -3.11 -11.88 5.04
CA TYR A 41 -1.73 -11.74 4.58
C TYR A 41 -0.95 -13.07 4.59
N GLU A 42 -1.30 -14.01 5.47
CA GLU A 42 -0.75 -15.37 5.43
C GLU A 42 -1.14 -16.09 4.13
N ARG A 43 -2.41 -16.01 3.72
CA ARG A 43 -2.87 -16.59 2.45
C ARG A 43 -2.22 -15.94 1.25
N LEU A 44 -2.04 -14.62 1.26
CA LEU A 44 -1.33 -13.91 0.17
C LEU A 44 0.12 -14.39 0.01
N ARG A 45 0.86 -14.51 1.13
CA ARG A 45 2.25 -15.03 1.11
C ARG A 45 2.35 -16.48 0.68
N LYS A 46 1.32 -17.28 0.95
CA LYS A 46 1.22 -18.68 0.51
C LYS A 46 0.69 -18.81 -0.92
N HIS A 47 0.37 -17.70 -1.58
CA HIS A 47 -0.26 -17.67 -2.91
C HIS A 47 -1.57 -18.47 -2.97
N ASP A 48 -2.27 -18.59 -1.84
CA ASP A 48 -3.53 -19.32 -1.70
C ASP A 48 -4.71 -18.35 -1.87
N PHE A 49 -4.91 -17.87 -3.10
CA PHE A 49 -6.01 -16.98 -3.47
C PHE A 49 -6.24 -16.97 -4.99
N GLU A 50 -7.47 -16.68 -5.41
CA GLU A 50 -7.80 -16.44 -6.83
C GLU A 50 -7.70 -14.95 -7.17
N ALA A 51 -8.22 -14.09 -6.29
CA ALA A 51 -8.04 -12.64 -6.34
C ALA A 51 -8.02 -12.06 -4.92
N ALA A 52 -7.38 -10.91 -4.75
CA ALA A 52 -7.31 -10.23 -3.47
C ALA A 52 -7.43 -8.71 -3.60
N LEU A 53 -8.23 -8.11 -2.71
CA LEU A 53 -8.33 -6.67 -2.54
C LEU A 53 -7.59 -6.26 -1.26
N GLY A 54 -6.40 -5.68 -1.46
CA GLY A 54 -5.52 -5.20 -0.41
C GLY A 54 -5.14 -3.73 -0.59
N GLY A 55 -3.94 -3.37 -0.15
CA GLY A 55 -3.37 -2.05 -0.38
C GLY A 55 -1.95 -1.97 0.15
N TRP A 56 -1.19 -1.05 -0.43
CA TRP A 56 0.19 -0.74 -0.07
C TRP A 56 0.29 0.66 0.50
N SER A 57 1.29 0.87 1.34
CA SER A 57 1.75 2.21 1.72
C SER A 57 3.03 2.51 0.96
N ALA A 58 3.11 3.66 0.31
CA ALA A 58 4.32 4.09 -0.37
C ALA A 58 5.37 4.51 0.66
N GLY A 59 6.59 3.99 0.51
CA GLY A 59 7.73 4.45 1.30
C GLY A 59 8.21 5.83 0.85
N LEU A 60 8.93 6.51 1.75
CA LEU A 60 9.60 7.79 1.44
C LEU A 60 10.78 7.61 0.48
N PHE A 61 11.41 6.43 0.53
CA PHE A 61 12.49 6.04 -0.37
C PHE A 61 11.93 5.13 -1.46
N VAL A 62 12.39 5.34 -2.69
CA VAL A 62 11.97 4.55 -3.85
C VAL A 62 12.76 3.25 -3.86
N ASP A 63 12.17 2.18 -3.32
CA ASP A 63 12.63 0.81 -3.46
C ASP A 63 11.47 -0.13 -3.79
N PRO A 64 11.20 -0.37 -5.09
CA PRO A 64 10.16 -1.29 -5.54
C PRO A 64 10.55 -2.77 -5.49
N SER A 65 11.79 -3.12 -5.09
CA SER A 65 12.34 -4.47 -5.28
C SER A 65 11.57 -5.56 -4.56
N GLY A 66 11.08 -5.29 -3.35
CA GLY A 66 10.31 -6.25 -2.55
C GLY A 66 8.98 -6.66 -3.18
N LEU A 67 8.43 -5.84 -4.08
CA LEU A 67 7.15 -6.07 -4.75
C LEU A 67 7.32 -6.58 -6.18
N TRP A 68 8.33 -6.08 -6.89
CA TRP A 68 8.34 -6.12 -8.36
C TRP A 68 9.60 -6.74 -8.99
N GLN A 69 10.66 -6.98 -8.23
CA GLN A 69 11.75 -7.81 -8.75
C GLN A 69 11.35 -9.28 -8.76
N CYS A 70 11.86 -10.02 -9.74
CA CYS A 70 11.74 -11.47 -9.78
C CYS A 70 12.21 -12.13 -8.48
N ASP A 71 11.44 -13.10 -8.03
CA ASP A 71 11.72 -13.90 -6.86
C ASP A 71 12.79 -14.96 -7.17
N THR A 72 13.80 -15.09 -6.32
CA THR A 72 14.85 -16.13 -6.46
C THR A 72 15.13 -16.80 -5.12
N PRO A 73 15.65 -18.04 -5.10
CA PRO A 73 16.02 -18.71 -3.85
C PRO A 73 16.97 -17.90 -2.96
N GLU A 74 17.84 -17.09 -3.57
CA GLU A 74 18.79 -16.21 -2.90
C GLU A 74 18.21 -14.85 -2.48
N SER A 75 17.06 -14.46 -3.05
CA SER A 75 16.41 -13.17 -2.80
C SER A 75 14.88 -13.32 -2.75
N PRO A 76 14.34 -14.01 -1.72
CA PRO A 76 12.91 -14.24 -1.58
C PRO A 76 12.12 -12.93 -1.50
N LYS A 77 11.05 -12.80 -2.29
CA LYS A 77 10.17 -11.60 -2.30
C LYS A 77 8.85 -11.85 -1.60
N GLU A 78 8.85 -11.74 -0.27
CA GLU A 78 7.69 -11.99 0.60
C GLU A 78 6.42 -11.21 0.21
N PHE A 79 6.60 -10.03 -0.41
CA PHE A 79 5.52 -9.11 -0.76
C PHE A 79 5.11 -9.15 -2.24
N ASN A 80 5.77 -9.98 -3.05
CA ASN A 80 5.37 -10.25 -4.43
C ASN A 80 4.24 -11.29 -4.48
N PHE A 81 3.09 -10.91 -3.93
CA PHE A 81 1.90 -11.77 -3.88
C PHE A 81 1.42 -12.33 -5.24
N PRO A 82 1.44 -11.58 -6.37
CA PRO A 82 0.99 -12.08 -7.65
C PRO A 82 2.02 -12.97 -8.34
N GLN A 83 3.19 -13.21 -7.72
CA GLN A 83 4.31 -13.96 -8.30
C GLN A 83 4.78 -13.37 -9.64
N TYR A 84 4.73 -12.04 -9.75
CA TYR A 84 5.11 -11.34 -10.97
C TYR A 84 6.62 -11.40 -11.19
N CYS A 85 7.05 -11.74 -12.40
CA CYS A 85 8.46 -11.69 -12.79
C CYS A 85 8.58 -11.29 -14.26
N ASN A 86 9.18 -10.12 -14.48
CA ASN A 86 9.57 -9.63 -15.77
C ASN A 86 11.06 -9.24 -15.70
N GLN A 87 11.88 -9.80 -16.58
CA GLN A 87 13.33 -9.57 -16.55
C GLN A 87 13.70 -8.11 -16.83
N GLU A 88 12.97 -7.43 -17.72
CA GLU A 88 13.19 -6.01 -18.00
C GLU A 88 12.90 -5.15 -16.76
N VAL A 89 11.80 -5.44 -16.06
CA VAL A 89 11.49 -4.76 -14.78
C VAL A 89 12.53 -5.07 -13.72
N HIS A 90 12.98 -6.33 -13.61
CA HIS A 90 14.04 -6.72 -12.69
C HIS A 90 15.32 -5.89 -12.91
N ASP A 91 15.78 -5.81 -14.16
CA ASP A 91 17.01 -5.09 -14.54
C ASP A 91 16.88 -3.58 -14.35
N LEU A 92 15.71 -3.00 -14.71
CA LEU A 92 15.43 -1.59 -14.49
C LEU A 92 15.42 -1.23 -13.00
N ILE A 93 14.84 -2.07 -12.14
CA ILE A 93 14.87 -1.85 -10.69
C ILE A 93 16.30 -1.91 -10.18
N ALA A 94 17.10 -2.90 -10.59
CA ALA A 94 18.51 -3.00 -10.20
C ALA A 94 19.29 -1.74 -10.61
N LYS A 95 19.08 -1.24 -11.83
CA LYS A 95 19.69 -0.01 -12.33
C LYS A 95 19.26 1.22 -11.54
N GLY A 96 17.97 1.34 -11.23
CA GLY A 96 17.43 2.45 -10.46
C GLY A 96 18.01 2.52 -9.04
N LEU A 97 18.13 1.36 -8.37
CA LEU A 97 18.74 1.25 -7.04
C LEU A 97 20.24 1.60 -7.03
N GLN A 98 20.94 1.39 -8.16
CA GLN A 98 22.34 1.78 -8.33
C GLN A 98 22.53 3.24 -8.77
N THR A 99 21.45 4.00 -8.96
CA THR A 99 21.46 5.39 -9.43
C THR A 99 21.04 6.34 -8.29
N PRO A 100 21.99 6.86 -7.48
CA PRO A 100 21.67 7.59 -6.25
C PRO A 100 21.09 8.99 -6.50
N ASN A 101 21.35 9.60 -7.66
CA ASN A 101 20.82 10.91 -7.98
C ASN A 101 19.35 10.79 -8.40
N PRO A 102 18.39 11.42 -7.68
CA PRO A 102 16.98 11.33 -8.01
C PRO A 102 16.61 11.83 -9.40
N LYS A 103 17.34 12.81 -9.95
CA LYS A 103 17.08 13.31 -11.31
C LYS A 103 17.43 12.28 -12.37
N ASP A 104 18.49 11.51 -12.12
CA ASP A 104 19.00 10.51 -13.05
C ASP A 104 18.20 9.20 -12.94
N SER A 105 17.70 8.86 -11.75
CA SER A 105 16.87 7.66 -11.53
C SER A 105 15.39 7.87 -11.87
N ALA A 106 14.88 9.11 -11.84
CA ALA A 106 13.50 9.44 -12.22
C ALA A 106 13.01 8.84 -13.55
N PRO A 107 13.74 8.94 -14.69
CA PRO A 107 13.30 8.28 -15.93
C PRO A 107 13.23 6.76 -15.80
N ILE A 108 14.19 6.13 -15.11
CA ILE A 108 14.21 4.68 -14.87
C ILE A 108 12.95 4.25 -14.10
N TRP A 109 12.59 4.99 -13.06
CA TRP A 109 11.38 4.70 -12.27
C TRP A 109 10.09 4.87 -13.06
N LYS A 110 10.05 5.81 -14.01
CA LYS A 110 8.90 5.94 -14.94
C LYS A 110 8.79 4.74 -15.86
N ASP A 111 9.91 4.25 -16.39
CA ASP A 111 9.92 3.06 -17.24
C ASP A 111 9.46 1.82 -16.46
N VAL A 112 9.93 1.65 -15.20
CA VAL A 112 9.44 0.60 -14.30
C VAL A 112 7.92 0.69 -14.10
N GLN A 113 7.39 1.88 -13.79
CA GLN A 113 5.95 2.06 -13.59
C GLN A 113 5.15 1.79 -14.87
N ALA A 114 5.63 2.24 -16.03
CA ALA A 114 4.99 2.00 -17.31
C ALA A 114 4.89 0.50 -17.61
N LYS A 115 5.98 -0.24 -17.41
CA LYS A 115 6.02 -1.70 -17.63
C LYS A 115 5.10 -2.46 -16.68
N ILE A 116 5.12 -2.11 -15.39
CA ILE A 116 4.20 -2.71 -14.41
C ILE A 116 2.75 -2.40 -14.80
N TYR A 117 2.46 -1.19 -15.28
CA TYR A 117 1.12 -0.84 -15.73
C TYR A 117 0.72 -1.59 -17.01
N GLU A 118 1.62 -1.79 -17.96
CA GLU A 118 1.35 -2.57 -19.17
C GLU A 118 1.06 -4.05 -18.84
N ASP A 119 1.83 -4.63 -17.93
CA ASP A 119 1.72 -6.05 -17.58
C ASP A 119 0.52 -6.37 -16.66
N GLN A 120 -0.07 -5.35 -16.03
CA GLN A 120 -1.24 -5.47 -15.14
C GLN A 120 -1.12 -6.61 -14.08
N PRO A 121 0.01 -6.76 -13.35
CA PRO A 121 0.08 -7.74 -12.25
C PRO A 121 -0.87 -7.36 -11.11
N TYR A 122 -1.21 -6.08 -10.98
CA TYR A 122 -2.32 -5.57 -10.18
C TYR A 122 -3.24 -4.69 -11.02
N LEU A 123 -4.53 -4.73 -10.67
CA LEU A 123 -5.48 -3.69 -11.02
C LEU A 123 -5.39 -2.58 -9.97
N PHE A 124 -4.68 -1.48 -10.29
CA PHE A 124 -4.56 -0.32 -9.40
C PHE A 124 -5.88 0.46 -9.37
N LEU A 125 -6.42 0.69 -8.17
CA LEU A 125 -7.77 1.26 -8.02
C LEU A 125 -7.76 2.76 -7.67
N TRP A 126 -7.14 3.16 -6.56
CA TRP A 126 -7.08 4.57 -6.13
C TRP A 126 -5.93 4.84 -5.15
N TRP A 127 -5.56 6.12 -5.05
CA TRP A 127 -4.80 6.67 -3.92
C TRP A 127 -5.75 7.19 -2.85
N MET A 128 -5.39 7.03 -1.59
CA MET A 128 -6.21 7.54 -0.47
C MET A 128 -5.58 8.81 0.08
N ASP A 129 -6.42 9.82 0.32
CA ASP A 129 -6.04 10.94 1.17
C ASP A 129 -6.02 10.47 2.63
N GLU A 130 -4.91 10.73 3.30
CA GLU A 130 -4.77 10.51 4.74
C GLU A 130 -5.26 11.76 5.48
N ILE A 131 -6.42 11.64 6.13
CA ILE A 131 -7.02 12.73 6.89
C ILE A 131 -6.57 12.60 8.34
N VAL A 132 -5.76 13.55 8.79
CA VAL A 132 -5.32 13.66 10.18
C VAL A 132 -6.13 14.75 10.87
N ALA A 133 -6.74 14.41 12.01
CA ALA A 133 -7.47 15.36 12.84
C ALA A 133 -6.72 15.60 14.15
N ILE A 134 -6.35 16.85 14.41
CA ILE A 134 -5.72 17.30 15.66
C ILE A 134 -6.66 18.30 16.33
N HIS A 135 -6.87 18.14 17.64
CA HIS A 135 -7.66 19.10 18.41
C HIS A 135 -6.87 20.41 18.58
N GLU A 136 -7.53 21.56 18.43
CA GLU A 136 -6.97 22.93 18.57
C GLU A 136 -6.30 23.26 19.92
N ARG A 137 -6.32 22.32 20.86
CA ARG A 137 -5.65 22.46 22.17
C ARG A 137 -4.17 22.12 22.09
N PHE A 138 -3.78 21.37 21.07
CA PHE A 138 -2.41 21.02 20.81
C PHE A 138 -1.81 22.14 19.95
N GLU A 139 -0.76 22.76 20.46
CA GLU A 139 0.02 23.78 19.76
C GLU A 139 1.35 23.17 19.29
N ASN A 140 2.03 23.86 18.36
CA ASN A 140 3.27 23.41 17.72
C ASN A 140 3.16 22.05 17.00
N THR A 141 1.98 21.71 16.48
CA THR A 141 1.78 20.45 15.75
C THR A 141 2.30 20.55 14.32
N SER A 142 3.11 19.58 13.91
CA SER A 142 3.58 19.39 12.53
C SER A 142 2.95 18.14 11.94
N ILE A 143 2.05 18.30 10.97
CA ILE A 143 1.49 17.18 10.19
C ILE A 143 2.22 17.16 8.85
N ASN A 144 2.90 16.06 8.55
CA ASN A 144 3.54 15.88 7.26
C ASN A 144 3.61 14.40 6.85
N VAL A 145 4.15 14.15 5.65
CA VAL A 145 4.25 12.83 5.03
C VAL A 145 5.15 11.85 5.78
N LEU A 146 6.01 12.32 6.69
CA LEU A 146 6.85 11.44 7.50
C LEU A 146 6.03 10.77 8.61
N SER A 147 5.17 11.55 9.27
CA SER A 147 4.32 11.08 10.35
C SER A 147 3.25 12.13 10.71
N PRO A 148 2.00 11.70 11.00
CA PRO A 148 1.02 12.54 11.68
C PRO A 148 1.44 13.02 13.08
N LEU A 149 2.47 12.38 13.67
CA LEU A 149 3.03 12.68 14.98
C LEU A 149 4.47 13.17 14.87
N ASP A 150 4.81 13.82 13.76
CA ASP A 150 6.14 14.38 13.59
C ASP A 150 6.45 15.44 14.67
N HIS A 151 7.68 15.42 15.17
CA HIS A 151 8.14 16.26 16.27
C HIS A 151 7.20 16.26 17.50
N LEU A 152 6.58 15.12 17.85
CA LEU A 152 5.62 15.02 18.97
C LEU A 152 6.13 15.59 20.31
N HIS A 153 7.44 15.58 20.54
CA HIS A 153 8.08 16.13 21.74
C HIS A 153 8.04 17.66 21.83
N GLU A 154 7.77 18.35 20.72
CA GLU A 154 7.57 19.81 20.65
C GLU A 154 6.11 20.22 20.86
N TRP A 155 5.18 19.25 20.79
CA TRP A 155 3.76 19.53 20.93
C TRP A 155 3.45 19.87 22.38
N GLU A 156 2.67 20.92 22.58
CA GLU A 156 2.28 21.37 23.89
C GLU A 156 0.77 21.58 24.01
N VAL A 157 0.29 21.53 25.25
CA VAL A 157 -1.07 21.94 25.61
C VAL A 157 -0.93 23.04 26.64
N PRO A 158 -1.20 24.31 26.28
CA PRO A 158 -1.17 25.43 27.22
C PRO A 158 -2.00 25.16 28.48
N GLU A 159 -1.57 25.65 29.64
CA GLU A 159 -2.19 25.35 30.94
C GLU A 159 -3.70 25.64 30.98
N ASP A 160 -4.13 26.70 30.29
CA ASP A 160 -5.54 27.11 30.15
C ASP A 160 -6.35 26.16 29.25
N LYS A 161 -5.69 25.42 28.36
CA LYS A 161 -6.29 24.41 27.47
C LYS A 161 -6.20 22.97 28.01
N VAL A 162 -5.56 22.74 29.16
CA VAL A 162 -5.46 21.42 29.80
C VAL A 162 -6.84 20.95 30.30
N LYS A 163 -7.40 19.93 29.62
CA LYS A 163 -8.73 19.36 29.93
C LYS A 163 -8.78 18.58 31.25
N TYR A 164 -7.73 17.84 31.59
CA TYR A 164 -7.70 16.97 32.77
C TYR A 164 -6.54 17.38 33.67
N LYS A 165 -6.85 18.11 34.74
CA LYS A 165 -5.86 18.50 35.76
C LYS A 165 -5.66 17.34 36.73
N LYS A 166 -4.42 17.03 37.09
CA LYS A 166 -4.12 16.09 38.19
C LYS A 166 -4.76 16.64 39.47
N LYS A 167 -5.48 15.78 40.18
CA LYS A 167 -5.93 16.06 41.56
C LYS A 167 -4.74 16.09 42.50
#